data_AF-A0A929DSY6-F1
#
_entry.id   AF-A0A929DSY6-F1
#
_cell.length_a   1.000
_cell.length_b   1.000
_cell.length_c   1.000
_cell.angle_alpha   90.00
_cell.angle_beta   90.00
_cell.angle_gamma   90.00
#
_symmetry.space_group_name_H-M   'P 1'
#
loop_
_entity.id
_entity.type
_entity.pdbx_description
1 polymer ?
#
loop_
_entity_poly.entity_id
_entity_poly.type
_entity_poly.pdbx_seq_one_letter_code
_entity_poly.pdbx_strand_id
1 'polypeptide(L)'
;MNKNRRITRLIGSRSLVIGIIALFLLGYAYSSGPLGSAPDPDDAETAVERAKEDLANRKGIDREQITVLVVKEVNWPDTSLGCPEPGMMYAQ
;
A
#
# COMPACT_ATOMS: atom_id res chain seq x y z
N MET A 1 -10.69 67.82 -14.15
CA MET A 1 -10.38 67.34 -12.77
C MET A 1 -10.87 65.89 -12.66
N ASN A 2 -10.15 65.00 -11.96
CA ASN A 2 -10.29 63.52 -11.86
C ASN A 2 -9.37 62.75 -12.84
N LYS A 3 -8.12 62.36 -12.56
CA LYS A 3 -7.40 61.84 -11.37
C LYS A 3 -7.56 60.34 -11.14
N ASN A 4 -7.15 59.49 -12.10
CA ASN A 4 -6.89 58.05 -11.88
C ASN A 4 -5.93 57.45 -12.93
N ARG A 5 -4.66 57.87 -12.88
CA ARG A 5 -3.52 57.10 -13.42
C ARG A 5 -2.75 56.57 -12.21
N ARG A 6 -2.25 55.32 -12.29
CA ARG A 6 -1.31 54.63 -11.37
C ARG A 6 -1.90 53.59 -10.41
N ILE A 7 -2.35 52.43 -10.90
CA ILE A 7 -2.25 51.17 -10.12
C ILE A 7 -1.92 50.02 -11.09
N THR A 8 -0.72 50.08 -11.65
CA THR A 8 -0.06 48.96 -12.32
C THR A 8 1.15 48.64 -11.46
N ARG A 9 1.17 47.46 -10.80
CA ARG A 9 2.35 46.64 -10.45
C ARG A 9 2.09 45.71 -9.25
N LEU A 10 2.45 44.43 -9.45
CA LEU A 10 2.95 43.49 -8.43
C LEU A 10 1.98 43.04 -7.32
N ILE A 11 1.09 42.09 -7.63
CA ILE A 11 0.60 41.12 -6.63
C ILE A 11 1.25 39.78 -7.00
N GLY A 12 2.30 39.46 -6.25
CA GLY A 12 3.29 38.44 -6.58
C GLY A 12 2.78 37.02 -6.46
N SER A 13 3.04 36.27 -7.52
CA SER A 13 2.93 34.81 -7.76
C SER A 13 3.43 33.86 -6.65
N ARG A 14 3.91 34.37 -5.51
CA ARG A 14 4.58 33.60 -4.45
C ARG A 14 3.63 33.05 -3.38
N SER A 15 2.50 33.71 -3.10
CA SER A 15 1.55 33.25 -2.08
C SER A 15 0.71 32.05 -2.52
N LEU A 16 0.54 31.85 -3.83
CA LEU A 16 -0.27 30.76 -4.39
C LEU A 16 0.45 29.40 -4.33
N VAL A 17 1.78 29.40 -4.49
CA VAL A 17 2.59 28.17 -4.46
C VAL A 17 2.68 27.58 -3.04
N ILE A 18 2.80 28.42 -2.01
CA ILE A 18 2.86 27.98 -0.60
C ILE A 18 1.52 27.36 -0.18
N GLY A 19 0.40 27.91 -0.64
CA GLY A 19 -0.93 27.35 -0.39
C GLY A 19 -1.12 25.97 -1.02
N ILE A 20 -0.63 25.76 -2.24
CA ILE A 20 -0.69 24.47 -2.94
C ILE A 20 0.19 23.42 -2.24
N ILE A 21 1.40 23.79 -1.79
CA ILE A 21 2.30 22.88 -1.07
C ILE A 21 1.71 22.48 0.29
N ALA A 22 1.12 23.41 1.04
CA ALA A 22 0.46 23.11 2.31
C ALA A 22 -0.76 22.19 2.12
N LEU A 23 -1.54 22.39 1.06
CA LEU A 23 -2.65 21.50 0.68
C LEU A 23 -2.16 20.10 0.28
N PHE A 24 -1.06 20.01 -0.47
CA PHE A 24 -0.46 18.74 -0.86
C PHE A 24 0.13 17.97 0.34
N LEU A 25 0.79 18.66 1.27
CA LEU A 25 1.37 18.03 2.47
C LEU A 25 0.31 17.62 3.49
N LEU A 26 -0.77 18.41 3.65
CA LEU A 26 -1.87 18.06 4.54
C LEU A 26 -2.67 16.85 4.00
N GLY A 27 -2.80 16.71 2.68
CA GLY A 27 -3.37 15.52 2.04
C GLY A 27 -2.48 14.28 2.18
N TYR A 28 -1.16 14.44 2.11
CA TYR A 28 -0.21 13.33 2.25
C TYR A 28 -0.25 12.70 3.65
N ALA A 29 -0.34 13.53 4.69
CA ALA A 29 -0.45 13.06 6.08
C ALA A 29 -1.80 12.41 6.40
N TYR A 30 -2.85 12.70 5.62
CA TYR A 30 -4.19 12.14 5.85
C TYR A 30 -4.32 10.68 5.39
N SER A 31 -3.41 10.18 4.55
CA SER A 31 -3.46 8.82 4.01
C SER A 31 -2.76 7.77 4.87
N SER A 32 -1.97 8.16 5.87
CA SER A 32 -1.36 7.24 6.81
C SER A 32 -2.31 7.00 7.99
N GLY A 33 -3.39 6.26 7.73
CA GLY A 33 -4.28 5.74 8.78
C GLY A 33 -3.54 4.75 9.70
N PRO A 34 -4.05 4.50 10.91
CA PRO A 34 -3.32 3.77 11.95
C PRO A 34 -3.14 2.29 11.58
N LEU A 35 -1.94 1.80 11.90
CA LEU A 35 -1.49 0.41 11.78
C LEU A 35 -2.45 -0.55 12.51
N GLY A 36 -3.02 -1.51 11.77
CA GLY A 36 -3.77 -2.64 12.33
C GLY A 36 -5.28 -2.64 12.01
N SER A 37 -5.64 -2.68 10.72
CA SER A 37 -6.94 -3.24 10.32
C SER A 37 -6.78 -4.75 10.17
N ALA A 38 -7.84 -5.51 10.52
CA ALA A 38 -7.92 -6.93 10.20
C ALA A 38 -7.55 -7.16 8.72
N PRO A 39 -6.90 -8.28 8.36
CA PRO A 39 -6.58 -8.57 6.97
C PRO A 39 -7.84 -8.42 6.13
N ASP A 40 -7.72 -7.70 5.01
CA ASP A 40 -8.83 -7.59 4.08
C ASP A 40 -9.20 -9.02 3.66
N PRO A 41 -10.48 -9.43 3.70
CA PRO A 41 -10.87 -10.74 3.17
C PRO A 41 -10.30 -11.01 1.76
N ASP A 42 -10.13 -9.97 0.95
CA ASP A 42 -9.52 -10.06 -0.39
C ASP A 42 -8.04 -10.50 -0.34
N ASP A 43 -7.30 -10.14 0.71
CA ASP A 43 -5.89 -10.50 0.88
C ASP A 43 -5.75 -12.00 1.21
N ALA A 44 -6.63 -12.52 2.08
CA ALA A 44 -6.62 -13.92 2.48
C ALA A 44 -6.98 -14.86 1.32
N GLU A 45 -7.98 -14.49 0.51
CA GLU A 45 -8.37 -15.25 -0.68
C GLU A 45 -7.25 -15.24 -1.74
N THR A 46 -6.61 -14.09 -1.95
CA THR A 46 -5.47 -13.98 -2.85
C THR A 46 -4.30 -14.87 -2.41
N ALA A 47 -4.00 -14.92 -1.10
CA ALA A 47 -2.96 -15.79 -0.56
C ALA A 47 -3.29 -17.28 -0.76
N VAL A 48 -4.55 -17.67 -0.59
CA VAL A 48 -5.04 -19.03 -0.82
C VAL A 48 -4.87 -19.45 -2.28
N GLU A 49 -5.27 -18.60 -3.23
CA GLU A 49 -5.16 -18.94 -4.66
C GLU A 49 -3.69 -19.09 -5.08
N ARG A 50 -2.79 -18.22 -4.59
CA ARG A 50 -1.34 -18.38 -4.84
C ARG A 50 -0.80 -19.68 -4.26
N ALA A 51 -1.21 -20.06 -3.05
CA ALA A 51 -0.79 -21.31 -2.42
C ALA A 51 -1.29 -22.54 -3.20
N LYS A 52 -2.52 -22.50 -3.70
CA LYS A 52 -3.08 -23.56 -4.57
C LYS A 52 -2.31 -23.67 -5.87
N GLU A 53 -1.98 -22.55 -6.51
CA GLU A 53 -1.22 -22.52 -7.76
C GLU A 53 0.21 -23.09 -7.58
N ASP A 54 0.93 -22.68 -6.53
CA ASP A 54 2.24 -23.25 -6.22
C ASP A 54 2.17 -24.77 -6.02
N LEU A 55 1.21 -25.23 -5.20
CA LEU A 55 1.06 -26.66 -4.94
C LEU A 55 0.67 -27.45 -6.19
N ALA A 56 -0.25 -26.92 -7.00
CA ALA A 56 -0.66 -27.50 -8.27
C ALA A 56 0.54 -27.68 -9.22
N ASN A 57 1.35 -26.62 -9.37
CA ASN A 57 2.56 -26.65 -10.20
C ASN A 57 3.57 -27.69 -9.71
N ARG A 58 3.79 -27.79 -8.39
CA ARG A 58 4.75 -28.74 -7.80
C ARG A 58 4.28 -30.19 -7.88
N LYS A 59 2.97 -30.42 -7.96
CA LYS A 59 2.36 -31.77 -8.01
C LYS A 59 1.89 -32.19 -9.40
N GLY A 60 1.82 -31.26 -10.36
CA GLY A 60 1.30 -31.53 -11.70
C GLY A 60 -0.19 -31.90 -11.70
N ILE A 61 -0.97 -31.35 -10.76
CA ILE A 61 -2.42 -31.57 -10.66
C ILE A 61 -3.17 -30.26 -10.90
N ASP A 62 -4.45 -30.37 -11.19
CA ASP A 62 -5.35 -29.23 -11.38
C ASP A 62 -5.64 -28.54 -10.04
N ARG A 63 -5.75 -27.20 -10.02
CA ARG A 63 -5.92 -26.45 -8.74
C ARG A 63 -7.26 -26.78 -8.08
N GLU A 64 -8.25 -27.16 -8.87
CA GLU A 64 -9.61 -27.49 -8.47
C GLU A 64 -9.64 -28.80 -7.68
N GLN A 65 -8.60 -29.63 -7.79
CA GLN A 65 -8.42 -30.83 -6.97
C GLN A 65 -7.85 -30.52 -5.58
N ILE A 66 -7.40 -29.28 -5.32
CA ILE A 66 -6.81 -28.86 -4.06
C ILE A 66 -7.90 -28.27 -3.16
N THR A 67 -8.14 -28.92 -2.03
CA THR A 67 -9.10 -28.46 -1.02
C THR A 67 -8.38 -27.75 0.13
N VAL A 68 -8.81 -26.53 0.43
CA VAL A 68 -8.31 -25.76 1.56
C VAL A 68 -8.99 -26.25 2.83
N LEU A 69 -8.21 -26.69 3.82
CA LEU A 69 -8.74 -27.16 5.09
C LEU A 69 -8.96 -26.02 6.08
N VAL A 70 -8.04 -25.07 6.13
CA VAL A 70 -8.08 -23.97 7.11
C VAL A 70 -7.26 -22.78 6.62
N VAL A 71 -7.76 -21.58 6.91
CA VAL A 71 -7.02 -20.31 6.77
C VAL A 71 -7.01 -19.66 8.15
N LYS A 72 -5.83 -19.29 8.62
CA LYS A 72 -5.63 -18.63 9.92
C LYS A 72 -4.70 -17.46 9.75
N GLU A 73 -5.05 -16.37 10.41
CA GLU A 73 -4.13 -15.27 10.60
C GLU A 73 -3.03 -15.69 11.56
N VAL A 74 -1.77 -15.50 11.14
CA VAL A 74 -0.58 -15.83 11.92
C VAL A 74 0.40 -14.68 11.76
N ASN A 75 0.92 -14.18 12.88
CA ASN A 75 1.99 -13.20 12.86
C ASN A 75 3.33 -13.92 12.65
N TRP A 76 3.91 -13.75 11.48
CA TRP A 76 5.19 -14.36 11.13
C TRP A 76 6.34 -13.45 11.58
N PRO A 77 7.46 -14.02 12.06
CA PRO A 77 8.60 -13.24 12.53
C PRO A 77 9.44 -12.64 11.40
N ASP A 78 9.28 -13.14 10.18
CA ASP A 78 10.02 -12.71 8.99
C ASP A 78 9.25 -13.08 7.70
N THR A 79 9.78 -12.65 6.55
CA THR A 79 9.23 -12.93 5.21
C THR A 79 9.47 -14.35 4.71
N SER A 80 10.10 -15.24 5.48
CA SER A 80 10.25 -16.65 5.11
C SER A 80 8.95 -17.44 5.30
N LEU A 81 7.98 -16.87 6.02
CA LEU A 81 6.69 -17.50 6.34
C LEU A 81 6.86 -18.91 6.95
N GLY A 82 7.94 -19.10 7.72
CA GLY A 82 8.28 -20.36 8.39
C GLY A 82 9.08 -21.37 7.56
N CYS A 83 9.47 -21.04 6.33
CA CYS A 83 10.28 -21.91 5.46
C CYS A 83 11.59 -21.24 5.00
N PRO A 84 12.52 -20.90 5.92
CA PRO A 84 13.77 -20.24 5.54
C PRO A 84 14.73 -21.21 4.83
N GLU A 85 15.34 -20.74 3.75
CA GLU A 85 16.39 -21.46 3.04
C GLU A 85 17.78 -21.22 3.67
N PRO A 86 18.67 -22.23 3.70
CA PRO A 86 20.00 -22.07 4.26
C PRO A 86 20.81 -20.97 3.55
N GLY A 87 21.35 -20.03 4.33
CA GLY A 87 22.21 -18.96 3.82
C GLY A 87 21.47 -17.74 3.26
N MET A 88 20.14 -17.73 3.31
CA MET A 88 19.32 -16.59 2.92
C MET A 88 18.96 -15.72 4.12
N MET A 89 18.93 -14.40 3.90
CA MET A 89 18.45 -13.42 4.87
C MET A 89 17.04 -12.96 4.46
N TYR A 90 16.11 -13.04 5.41
CA TYR A 90 14.72 -12.61 5.22
C TYR A 90 14.47 -11.30 5.95
N ALA A 91 13.56 -10.47 5.43
CA ALA A 91 13.19 -9.23 6.06
C ALA A 91 12.27 -9.51 7.26
N GLN A 92 12.38 -8.67 8.30
CA GLN A 92 11.53 -8.69 9.49
C GLN A 92 10.48 -7.60 9.42
#